data_AF-A0A5E7C9Q3-F1
#
_entry.id   AF-A0A5E7C9Q3-F1
#
_cell.length_a   1.000
_cell.length_b   1.000
_cell.length_c   1.000
_cell.angle_alpha   90.00
_cell.angle_beta   90.00
_cell.angle_gamma   90.00
#
_symmetry.space_group_name_H-M   'P 1'
#
loop_
_entity.id
_entity.type
_entity.pdbx_description
1 polymer ?
#
loop_
_entity_poly.entity_id
_entity_poly.type
_entity_poly.pdbx_seq_one_letter_code
_entity_poly.pdbx_strand_id
1 'polypeptide(L)'
;MAVLEGLRHALRQPAHLRRARSIWWEKLHTVCLDHQIWDWQTGEVVVAKRIASTTTMIYSACYEPETNKTLLSLIGVWEGVEIKL
;
A
#
# COMPACT_ATOMS: atom_id res chain seq x y z
N MET A 1 19.88 -18.63 14.59
CA MET A 1 18.56 -17.95 14.65
C MET A 1 18.68 -16.43 14.81
N ALA A 2 19.52 -15.90 15.71
CA ALA A 2 19.64 -14.45 15.96
C ALA A 2 19.97 -13.58 14.72
N VAL A 3 20.79 -14.09 13.78
CA VAL A 3 21.18 -13.34 12.57
C VAL A 3 19.99 -13.10 11.63
N LEU A 4 19.17 -14.13 11.38
CA LEU A 4 17.99 -14.00 10.51
C LEU A 4 16.95 -13.08 11.14
N GLU A 5 16.80 -13.15 12.45
CA GLU A 5 15.88 -12.30 13.21
C GLU A 5 16.32 -10.83 13.21
N GLY A 6 17.62 -10.59 13.30
CA GLY A 6 18.23 -9.26 13.14
C GLY A 6 18.04 -8.73 11.72
N LEU A 7 18.23 -9.56 10.69
CA LEU A 7 17.97 -9.18 9.30
C LEU A 7 16.50 -8.84 9.07
N ARG A 8 15.57 -9.62 9.61
CA ARG A 8 14.13 -9.34 9.54
C ARG A 8 13.80 -7.98 10.14
N HIS A 9 14.36 -7.67 11.31
CA HIS A 9 14.17 -6.36 11.96
C HIS A 9 14.77 -5.22 11.15
N ALA A 10 15.96 -5.42 10.57
CA ALA A 10 16.58 -4.45 9.69
C ALA A 10 15.70 -4.17 8.47
N LEU A 11 15.23 -5.20 7.77
CA LEU A 11 14.38 -5.05 6.59
C LEU A 11 13.04 -4.34 6.89
N ARG A 12 12.52 -4.46 8.11
CA ARG A 12 11.30 -3.76 8.57
C ARG A 12 11.52 -2.29 8.92
N GLN A 13 12.76 -1.82 8.97
CA GLN A 13 13.02 -0.41 9.27
C GLN A 13 12.44 0.48 8.15
N PRO A 14 11.79 1.62 8.50
CA PRO A 14 11.13 2.48 7.51
C PRO A 14 12.03 2.92 6.36
N ALA A 15 13.33 3.14 6.62
CA ALA A 15 14.30 3.52 5.59
C ALA A 15 14.49 2.43 4.53
N HIS A 16 14.57 1.15 4.94
CA HIS A 16 14.74 0.03 4.03
C HIS A 16 13.46 -0.26 3.26
N LEU A 17 12.30 -0.18 3.92
CA LEU A 17 11.00 -0.34 3.27
C LEU A 17 10.77 0.76 2.22
N ARG A 18 11.06 2.03 2.56
CA ARG A 18 11.00 3.15 1.61
C ARG A 18 11.90 2.90 0.41
N ARG A 19 13.16 2.51 0.65
CA ARG A 19 14.10 2.24 -0.44
C ARG A 19 13.65 1.10 -1.34
N ALA A 20 13.16 0.00 -0.77
CA ALA A 20 12.63 -1.13 -1.51
C ALA A 20 11.43 -0.71 -2.38
N ARG A 21 10.50 0.07 -1.82
CA ARG A 21 9.34 0.58 -2.55
C ARG A 21 9.73 1.50 -3.71
N SER A 22 10.68 2.40 -3.51
CA SER A 22 11.18 3.26 -4.60
C SER A 22 11.83 2.46 -5.73
N ILE A 23 12.67 1.47 -5.41
CA ILE A 23 13.27 0.59 -6.42
C ILE A 23 12.19 -0.20 -7.16
N TRP A 24 11.23 -0.76 -6.44
CA TRP A 24 10.11 -1.50 -7.03
C TRP A 24 9.34 -0.65 -8.04
N TRP A 25 8.97 0.57 -7.65
CA TRP A 25 8.25 1.49 -8.52
C TRP A 25 9.05 1.87 -9.76
N GLU A 26 10.33 2.21 -9.61
CA GLU A 26 11.22 2.54 -10.74
C GLU A 26 11.29 1.40 -11.77
N LYS A 27 11.25 0.14 -11.31
CA LYS A 27 11.38 -1.03 -12.20
C LYS A 27 10.06 -1.51 -12.77
N LEU A 28 9.00 -1.52 -11.97
CA LEU A 28 7.76 -2.23 -12.30
C LEU A 28 6.55 -1.32 -12.45
N HIS A 29 6.64 -0.06 -12.02
CA HIS A 29 5.56 0.94 -12.12
C HIS A 29 4.20 0.42 -11.64
N THR A 30 4.20 -0.34 -10.55
CA THR A 30 2.98 -0.87 -9.91
C THR A 30 3.14 -0.87 -8.40
N VAL A 31 2.03 -0.75 -7.68
CA VAL A 31 1.96 -0.92 -6.23
C VAL A 31 1.21 -2.20 -5.83
N CYS A 32 0.77 -3.01 -6.80
CA CYS A 32 0.05 -4.28 -6.59
C CYS A 32 -1.26 -4.16 -5.78
N LEU A 33 -1.84 -2.96 -5.71
CA LEU A 33 -3.09 -2.70 -4.99
C LEU A 33 -4.31 -2.64 -5.93
N ASP A 34 -4.11 -2.71 -7.23
CA ASP A 34 -5.19 -2.67 -8.21
C ASP A 34 -6.14 -3.86 -7.97
N HIS A 35 -7.45 -3.58 -7.97
CA HIS A 35 -8.52 -4.54 -7.67
C HIS A 35 -8.50 -5.14 -6.26
N GLN A 36 -7.70 -4.59 -5.34
CA GLN A 36 -7.82 -4.88 -3.91
C GLN A 36 -8.98 -4.08 -3.29
N ILE A 37 -9.31 -4.39 -2.04
CA ILE A 37 -10.42 -3.74 -1.31
C ILE A 37 -9.86 -2.83 -0.23
N TRP A 38 -10.33 -1.59 -0.19
CA TRP A 38 -10.07 -0.62 0.88
C TRP A 38 -11.21 -0.65 1.89
N ASP A 39 -10.90 -0.78 3.19
CA ASP A 39 -11.88 -0.62 4.27
C ASP A 39 -11.72 0.75 4.92
N TRP A 40 -12.76 1.59 4.79
CA TRP A 40 -12.77 2.94 5.35
C TRP A 40 -12.78 2.95 6.89
N GLN A 41 -13.26 1.89 7.52
CA GLN A 41 -13.36 1.83 8.98
C GLN A 41 -12.00 1.57 9.62
N THR A 42 -11.18 0.72 9.01
CA THR A 42 -9.84 0.36 9.53
C THR A 42 -8.73 1.20 8.92
N GLY A 43 -8.95 1.78 7.73
CA GLY A 43 -7.89 2.46 6.98
C GLY A 43 -6.87 1.49 6.41
N GLU A 44 -7.30 0.28 6.05
CA GLU A 44 -6.42 -0.80 5.57
C GLU A 44 -6.94 -1.44 4.28
N VAL A 45 -6.01 -2.04 3.53
CA VAL A 45 -6.34 -2.90 2.40
C VAL A 45 -6.69 -4.29 2.93
N VAL A 46 -7.91 -4.76 2.66
CA VAL A 46 -8.42 -6.05 3.12
C VAL A 46 -8.51 -7.06 1.98
N VAL A 47 -8.19 -8.32 2.28
CA VAL A 47 -8.35 -9.43 1.32
C VAL A 47 -9.85 -9.74 1.17
N ALA A 48 -10.28 -10.01 -0.07
CA ALA A 48 -11.66 -10.15 -0.57
C ALA A 48 -12.57 -11.23 0.08
N LYS A 49 -12.43 -11.51 1.36
CA LYS A 49 -13.28 -12.46 2.09
C LYS A 49 -14.55 -11.84 2.68
N ARG A 50 -14.62 -10.51 2.85
CA ARG A 50 -15.82 -9.82 3.36
C ARG A 50 -15.94 -8.42 2.75
N ILE A 51 -16.76 -8.30 1.71
CA ILE A 51 -17.24 -6.99 1.24
C ILE A 51 -18.27 -6.51 2.27
N ALA A 52 -17.92 -5.50 3.05
CA ALA A 52 -18.83 -4.83 3.98
C ALA A 52 -19.30 -3.50 3.36
N SER A 53 -20.36 -2.89 3.91
CA SER A 53 -20.84 -1.57 3.48
C SER A 53 -19.79 -0.46 3.65
N THR A 54 -18.75 -0.70 4.44
CA THR A 54 -17.61 0.21 4.67
C THR A 54 -16.45 0.00 3.71
N THR A 55 -16.59 -0.92 2.74
CA THR A 55 -15.49 -1.28 1.84
C THR A 55 -15.69 -0.73 0.43
N THR A 56 -14.60 -0.36 -0.23
CA THR A 56 -14.62 0.12 -1.62
C THR A 56 -13.48 -0.51 -2.42
N MET A 57 -13.73 -0.87 -3.66
CA MET A 57 -12.70 -1.42 -4.53
C MET A 57 -11.73 -0.33 -4.97
N ILE A 58 -10.43 -0.67 -4.96
CA ILE A 58 -9.37 0.16 -5.53
C ILE A 58 -9.40 -0.02 -7.04
N TYR A 59 -9.75 1.04 -7.75
CA TYR A 59 -9.71 1.09 -9.21
C TYR A 59 -8.27 1.10 -9.71
N SER A 60 -7.47 2.00 -9.15
CA SER A 60 -6.05 2.13 -9.46
C SER A 60 -5.29 2.69 -8.28
N ALA A 61 -4.01 2.37 -8.19
CA ALA A 61 -3.14 2.95 -7.19
C ALA A 61 -1.81 3.42 -7.79
N CYS A 62 -1.30 4.54 -7.28
CA CYS A 62 -0.06 5.17 -7.75
C CYS A 62 0.86 5.49 -6.57
N TYR A 63 2.16 5.27 -6.73
CA TYR A 63 3.16 5.68 -5.75
C TYR A 63 3.85 6.97 -6.18
N GLU A 64 3.93 7.94 -5.27
CA GLU A 64 4.66 9.19 -5.42
C GLU A 64 5.98 9.13 -4.62
N PRO A 65 7.13 8.97 -5.29
CA PRO A 65 8.41 8.83 -4.60
C PRO A 65 8.84 10.08 -3.82
N GLU A 66 8.57 11.26 -4.36
CA GLU A 66 8.98 12.56 -3.77
C GLU A 66 8.34 12.80 -2.39
N THR A 67 7.07 12.42 -2.26
CA THR A 67 6.28 12.59 -1.03
C THR A 67 6.20 11.30 -0.22
N ASN A 68 6.69 10.19 -0.75
CA ASN A 68 6.59 8.85 -0.18
C ASN A 68 5.13 8.42 0.08
N LYS A 69 4.20 8.85 -0.77
CA LYS A 69 2.76 8.60 -0.64
C LYS A 69 2.26 7.56 -1.63
N THR A 70 1.23 6.82 -1.22
CA THR A 70 0.45 5.98 -2.15
C THR A 70 -0.94 6.57 -2.26
N LEU A 71 -1.33 6.93 -3.49
CA LEU A 71 -2.63 7.46 -3.83
C LEU A 71 -3.52 6.34 -4.35
N LEU A 72 -4.72 6.24 -3.81
CA LEU A 72 -5.73 5.28 -4.24
C LEU A 72 -6.88 5.99 -4.93
N SER A 73 -7.23 5.55 -6.13
CA SER A 73 -8.49 5.88 -6.78
C SER A 73 -9.48 4.76 -6.48
N LEU A 74 -10.60 5.11 -5.86
CA LEU A 74 -11.61 4.14 -5.43
C LEU A 74 -12.84 4.20 -6.35
N ILE A 75 -13.47 3.05 -6.61
CA ILE A 75 -14.67 3.00 -7.45
C ILE A 75 -15.82 3.75 -6.77
N GLY A 76 -16.41 4.72 -7.46
CA GLY A 76 -17.57 5.47 -6.96
C GLY A 76 -17.26 6.56 -5.93
N VAL A 77 -15.98 6.82 -5.66
CA VAL A 77 -15.54 7.89 -4.75
C VAL A 77 -14.74 8.91 -5.55
N TRP A 78 -15.11 10.19 -5.44
CA TRP A 78 -14.51 11.28 -6.21
C TRP A 78 -13.19 11.80 -5.63
N GLU A 79 -12.95 11.61 -4.33
CA GLU A 79 -11.71 11.98 -3.65
C GLU A 79 -10.80 10.75 -3.46
N GLY A 80 -9.57 10.83 -3.94
CA GLY A 80 -8.58 9.77 -3.75
C GLY A 80 -8.13 9.66 -2.29
N VAL A 81 -7.84 8.45 -1.83
CA VAL A 81 -7.38 8.20 -0.46
C VAL A 81 -5.86 8.15 -0.41
N GLU A 82 -5.29 8.85 0.56
CA GLU A 82 -3.84 8.86 0.81
C GLU A 82 -3.48 7.84 1.90
N ILE A 83 -2.53 6.96 1.62
CA ILE A 83 -1.89 6.09 2.63
C ILE A 83 -0.50 6.64 2.94
N LYS A 84 -0.26 6.93 4.23
CA LYS A 84 1.07 7.20 4.78
C LYS A 84 1.60 5.95 5.49
N LEU A 85 2.85 5.59 5.20
CA LEU A 85 3.61 4.59 5.96
C LEU A 85 4.35 5.24 7.12
#